data_AF-A0A1D7QFB9-F1
#
_entry.id   AF-A0A1D7QFB9-F1
#
_cell.length_a   1.000
_cell.length_b   1.000
_cell.length_c   1.000
_cell.angle_alpha   90.00
_cell.angle_beta   90.00
_cell.angle_gamma   90.00
#
_symmetry.space_group_name_H-M   'P 1'
#
loop_
_entity.id
_entity.type
_entity.pdbx_description
1 polymer ?
#
loop_
_entity_poly.entity_id
_entity_poly.type
_entity_poly.pdbx_seq_one_letter_code
_entity_poly.pdbx_strand_id
1 'polypeptide(L)'
;MSEAFNIKVGYGEKEVTLTILPDSKGNYKVIYYGGIMGGVFYKDGDWELISVEELEAGDLPVYIPDLKGERLEIVLDEFIVNAIGDEIELYYDGNPQLKN
;
A
#
# COMPACT_ATOMS: atom_id res chain seq x y z
N MET A 1 3.05 2.65 -17.01
CA MET A 1 3.59 2.29 -15.69
C MET A 1 3.91 3.59 -14.97
N SER A 2 3.18 3.86 -13.90
CA SER A 2 3.32 5.06 -13.09
C SER A 2 4.51 4.93 -12.15
N GLU A 3 5.11 6.06 -11.75
CA GLU A 3 6.24 6.06 -10.81
C GLU A 3 5.77 5.70 -9.39
N ALA A 4 6.67 5.06 -8.63
CA ALA A 4 6.42 4.81 -7.22
C ALA A 4 6.44 6.14 -6.44
N PHE A 5 5.62 6.23 -5.41
CA PHE A 5 5.55 7.39 -4.53
C PHE A 5 5.42 6.97 -3.07
N ASN A 6 5.67 7.90 -2.16
CA ASN A 6 5.57 7.64 -0.73
C ASN A 6 4.33 8.32 -0.16
N ILE A 7 3.63 7.62 0.73
CA ILE A 7 2.53 8.14 1.54
C ILE A 7 2.88 8.03 3.02
N LYS A 8 2.13 8.75 3.85
CA LYS A 8 2.25 8.70 5.31
C LYS A 8 0.92 8.27 5.90
N VAL A 9 0.93 7.17 6.65
CA VAL A 9 -0.28 6.61 7.26
C VAL A 9 -0.10 6.54 8.77
N GLY A 10 -1.13 6.93 9.51
CA GLY A 10 -1.17 6.77 10.96
C GLY A 10 -1.30 5.31 11.36
N TYR A 11 -0.50 4.85 12.33
CA TYR A 11 -0.55 3.50 12.89
C TYR A 11 -0.42 3.57 14.42
N GLY A 12 -1.56 3.53 15.12
CA GLY A 12 -1.62 3.77 16.56
C GLY A 12 -1.14 5.19 16.89
N GLU A 13 -0.14 5.31 17.77
CA GLU A 13 0.50 6.59 18.12
C GLU A 13 1.66 6.99 17.19
N LYS A 14 1.91 6.20 16.13
CA LYS A 14 3.03 6.40 15.21
C LYS A 14 2.56 6.80 13.82
N GLU A 15 3.46 7.38 13.03
CA GLU A 15 3.28 7.59 11.59
C GLU A 15 4.23 6.64 10.85
N VAL A 16 3.74 6.04 9.77
CA VAL A 16 4.51 5.12 8.93
C VAL A 16 4.60 5.68 7.53
N THR A 17 5.81 5.68 6.96
CA THR A 17 6.00 5.92 5.54
C THR A 17 5.90 4.59 4.77
N LEU A 18 4.98 4.54 3.80
CA LEU A 18 4.80 3.42 2.89
C LEU A 18 5.15 3.86 1.48
N THR A 19 5.74 2.97 0.70
CA THR A 19 5.94 3.18 -0.73
C THR A 19 4.81 2.51 -1.49
N ILE A 20 4.17 3.26 -2.37
CA ILE A 20 3.09 2.81 -3.24
C ILE A 20 3.64 2.63 -4.65
N LEU A 21 3.48 1.43 -5.19
CA LEU A 21 3.87 1.10 -6.56
C LEU A 21 2.62 0.70 -7.36
N PRO A 22 2.11 1.58 -8.25
CA PRO A 22 1.01 1.26 -9.13
C PRO A 22 1.39 0.16 -10.14
N ASP A 23 0.46 -0.75 -10.45
CA ASP A 23 0.62 -1.75 -11.49
C ASP A 23 -0.25 -1.45 -12.72
N SER A 24 -0.07 -2.25 -13.79
CA SER A 24 -0.83 -2.07 -15.04
C SER A 24 -2.29 -2.55 -14.97
N LYS A 25 -2.70 -3.17 -13.86
CA LYS A 25 -4.07 -3.66 -13.63
C LYS A 25 -4.89 -2.66 -12.81
N GLY A 26 -4.30 -1.52 -12.43
CA GLY A 26 -4.94 -0.50 -11.60
C GLY A 26 -4.85 -0.78 -10.10
N ASN A 27 -4.04 -1.76 -9.69
CA ASN A 27 -3.77 -2.03 -8.28
C ASN A 27 -2.56 -1.22 -7.82
N TYR A 28 -2.42 -1.12 -6.51
CA TYR A 28 -1.33 -0.42 -5.85
C TYR A 28 -0.63 -1.36 -4.88
N LYS A 29 0.60 -1.75 -5.17
CA LYS A 29 1.40 -2.54 -4.23
C LYS A 29 1.82 -1.65 -3.07
N VAL A 30 1.65 -2.15 -1.86
CA VAL A 30 2.02 -1.47 -0.62
C VAL A 30 3.34 -2.07 -0.13
N ILE A 31 4.37 -1.23 -0.05
CA ILE A 31 5.75 -1.64 0.26
C ILE A 31 6.22 -0.94 1.53
N TYR A 32 6.81 -1.70 2.45
CA TYR A 32 7.44 -1.19 3.67
C TYR A 32 8.84 -1.78 3.82
N TYR A 33 9.84 -0.90 4.02
CA TYR A 33 11.25 -1.28 4.07
C TYR A 33 11.71 -2.19 2.91
N GLY A 34 11.19 -1.93 1.70
CA GLY A 34 11.53 -2.70 0.49
C GLY A 34 10.87 -4.08 0.38
N GLY A 35 10.00 -4.46 1.33
CA GLY A 35 9.19 -5.67 1.26
C GLY A 35 7.73 -5.37 0.91
N ILE A 36 7.11 -6.18 0.06
CA ILE A 36 5.68 -6.09 -0.27
C ILE A 36 4.88 -6.62 0.92
N MET A 37 4.01 -5.78 1.46
CA MET A 37 3.07 -6.16 2.51
C MET A 37 1.77 -6.75 1.96
N GLY A 38 1.39 -6.31 0.77
CA GLY A 38 0.12 -6.58 0.12
C GLY A 38 -0.14 -5.53 -0.94
N GLY A 39 -1.39 -5.33 -1.28
CA GLY A 39 -1.79 -4.33 -2.27
C GLY A 39 -3.19 -3.86 -2.00
N VAL A 40 -3.56 -2.74 -2.59
CA VAL A 40 -4.90 -2.20 -2.51
C VAL A 40 -5.43 -1.88 -3.90
N PHE A 41 -6.73 -1.96 -4.07
CA PHE A 41 -7.42 -1.56 -5.29
C PHE A 41 -8.74 -0.91 -4.94
N TYR A 42 -9.20 -0.03 -5.81
CA TYR A 42 -10.46 0.67 -5.63
C TYR A 42 -11.56 -0.05 -6.42
N LYS A 43 -12.65 -0.42 -5.76
CA LYS A 43 -13.79 -1.09 -6.37
C LYS A 43 -15.09 -0.71 -5.69
N ASP A 44 -16.11 -0.48 -6.50
CA ASP A 44 -17.49 -0.24 -6.05
C ASP A 44 -17.67 0.88 -4.99
N GLY A 45 -16.74 1.84 -4.94
CA GLY A 45 -16.79 2.96 -3.99
C GLY A 45 -15.79 2.87 -2.85
N ASP A 46 -15.16 1.71 -2.66
CA ASP A 46 -14.33 1.41 -1.49
C ASP A 46 -12.94 0.90 -1.89
N TRP A 47 -11.99 1.00 -0.95
CA TRP A 47 -10.66 0.44 -1.07
C TRP A 47 -10.62 -0.97 -0.48
N GLU A 48 -10.19 -1.94 -1.29
CA GLU A 48 -10.11 -3.35 -0.91
C GLU A 48 -8.65 -3.84 -0.84
N LEU A 49 -8.39 -4.80 0.05
CA LEU A 49 -7.10 -5.45 0.21
C LEU A 49 -6.91 -6.55 -0.84
N ILE A 50 -5.71 -6.60 -1.42
CA ILE A 50 -5.17 -7.75 -2.13
C ILE A 50 -4.13 -8.40 -1.22
N SER A 51 -4.34 -9.67 -0.92
CA SER A 51 -3.37 -10.47 -0.16
C SER A 51 -2.04 -10.58 -0.92
N VAL A 52 -0.94 -10.74 -0.19
CA VAL A 52 0.38 -10.84 -0.83
C VAL A 52 0.52 -12.12 -1.65
N GLU A 53 -0.24 -13.16 -1.30
CA GLU A 53 -0.33 -14.43 -2.02
C GLU A 53 -1.03 -14.30 -3.39
N GLU A 54 -1.95 -13.35 -3.52
CA GLU A 54 -2.69 -13.08 -4.75
C GLU A 54 -1.98 -12.05 -5.65
N LEU A 55 -0.98 -11.35 -5.11
CA LEU A 55 -0.20 -10.37 -5.85
C LEU A 55 0.92 -10.99 -6.67
N GLU A 56 1.07 -10.49 -7.89
CA GLU A 56 2.29 -10.70 -8.66
C GLU A 56 3.42 -9.88 -8.03
N ALA A 57 4.16 -10.48 -7.10
CA ALA A 57 5.24 -9.82 -6.35
C ALA A 57 6.32 -9.22 -7.28
N GLY A 58 6.61 -9.89 -8.40
CA GLY A 58 7.74 -9.54 -9.26
C GLY A 58 9.06 -9.85 -8.56
N ASP A 59 10.00 -8.89 -8.58
CA ASP A 59 11.35 -9.06 -8.00
C ASP A 59 11.45 -8.67 -6.52
N LEU A 60 10.39 -8.12 -5.92
CA LEU A 60 10.42 -7.67 -4.53
C LEU A 60 10.10 -8.80 -3.54
N PRO A 61 10.81 -8.89 -2.41
CA PRO A 61 10.50 -9.86 -1.38
C PRO A 61 9.19 -9.51 -0.67
N VAL A 62 8.54 -10.51 -0.08
CA VAL A 62 7.42 -10.30 0.85
C VAL A 62 7.97 -9.68 2.15
N TYR A 63 7.24 -8.72 2.71
CA TYR A 63 7.54 -8.14 4.01
C TYR A 63 7.29 -9.17 5.10
N ILE A 64 8.33 -9.46 5.88
CA ILE A 64 8.25 -10.28 7.08
C ILE A 64 8.61 -9.37 8.27
N PRO A 65 7.70 -9.17 9.23
CA PRO A 65 8.00 -8.41 10.44
C PRO A 65 9.20 -9.03 11.16
N ASP A 66 10.25 -8.25 11.40
CA ASP A 66 11.37 -8.68 12.24
C ASP A 66 11.10 -8.26 13.69
N LEU A 67 10.86 -9.24 14.55
CA LEU A 67 10.59 -9.04 15.99
C LEU A 67 11.77 -8.42 16.76
N LYS A 68 12.94 -8.26 16.14
CA LYS A 68 14.14 -7.71 16.78
C LYS A 68 14.54 -6.30 16.32
N GLY A 69 13.79 -5.69 15.41
CA GLY A 69 14.12 -4.40 14.80
C GLY A 69 13.23 -3.23 15.25
N GLU A 70 13.56 -2.02 14.78
CA GLU A 70 12.71 -0.82 14.88
C GLU A 70 11.48 -0.87 13.96
N ARG A 71 11.30 -1.97 13.22
CA ARG A 71 10.22 -2.15 12.26
C ARG A 71 8.92 -2.43 12.97
N LEU A 72 7.86 -1.79 12.50
CA LEU A 72 6.51 -2.03 13.02
C LEU A 72 5.94 -3.32 12.43
N GLU A 73 5.22 -4.06 13.27
CA GLU A 73 4.32 -5.12 12.83
C GLU A 73 3.03 -4.46 12.34
N ILE A 74 3.05 -4.02 11.08
CA ILE A 74 1.91 -3.36 10.47
C ILE A 74 1.00 -4.44 9.88
N VAL A 75 -0.26 -4.40 10.26
CA VAL A 75 -1.32 -5.24 9.72
C VAL A 75 -2.16 -4.38 8.78
N LEU A 76 -2.36 -4.85 7.54
CA LEU A 76 -3.24 -4.19 6.56
C LEU A 76 -4.70 -4.58 6.83
N ASP A 77 -5.25 -4.10 7.95
CA ASP A 77 -6.68 -4.21 8.22
C ASP A 77 -7.48 -3.17 7.43
N GLU A 78 -8.81 -3.22 7.52
CA GLU A 78 -9.72 -2.31 6.83
C GLU A 78 -9.43 -0.83 7.12
N PHE A 79 -9.06 -0.50 8.37
CA PHE A 79 -8.73 0.88 8.75
C PHE A 79 -7.47 1.36 8.02
N ILE A 80 -6.41 0.55 8.02
CA ILE A 80 -5.16 0.88 7.33
C ILE A 80 -5.33 0.90 5.81
N VAL A 81 -6.12 -0.02 5.25
CA VAL A 81 -6.42 -0.06 3.82
C VAL A 81 -7.14 1.22 3.38
N ASN A 82 -8.16 1.65 4.13
CA ASN A 82 -8.87 2.90 3.83
C ASN A 82 -7.93 4.12 3.95
N ALA A 83 -7.11 4.19 4.99
CA ALA A 83 -6.16 5.29 5.15
C ALA A 83 -5.10 5.33 4.04
N ILE A 84 -4.65 4.18 3.55
CA ILE A 84 -3.78 4.10 2.36
C ILE A 84 -4.53 4.63 1.12
N GLY A 85 -5.78 4.22 0.95
CA GLY A 85 -6.64 4.67 -0.14
C GLY A 85 -6.82 6.18 -0.18
N ASP A 86 -7.14 6.79 0.96
CA ASP A 86 -7.28 8.24 1.12
C ASP A 86 -6.00 8.98 0.69
N GLU A 87 -4.84 8.50 1.13
CA GLU A 87 -3.55 9.09 0.76
C GLU A 87 -3.22 8.92 -0.73
N ILE A 88 -3.61 7.80 -1.34
CA ILE A 88 -3.49 7.59 -2.78
C ILE A 88 -4.39 8.56 -3.55
N GLU A 89 -5.63 8.75 -3.12
CA GLU A 89 -6.55 9.72 -3.70
C GLU A 89 -5.98 11.14 -3.59
N LEU A 90 -5.49 11.53 -2.42
CA LEU A 90 -4.85 12.83 -2.20
C LEU A 90 -3.64 13.04 -3.12
N TYR A 91 -2.79 12.03 -3.29
CA TYR A 91 -1.64 12.10 -4.21
C TYR A 91 -2.05 12.34 -5.67
N TYR A 92 -3.23 11.84 -6.06
CA TYR A 92 -3.77 12.00 -7.40
C TYR A 92 -4.80 13.13 -7.53
N ASP A 93 -4.87 14.08 -6.59
CA ASP A 93 -5.85 15.18 -6.58
C ASP A 93 -7.31 14.69 -6.65
N GLY A 94 -7.59 13.55 -6.02
CA GLY A 94 -8.90 12.91 -5.97
C GLY A 94 -9.26 12.08 -7.21
N ASN A 95 -8.31 11.75 -8.09
CA ASN A 95 -8.60 10.93 -9.27
C ASN A 95 -7.52 9.87 -9.60
N PRO A 96 -7.43 8.81 -8.79
CA PRO A 96 -6.45 7.74 -8.98
C PRO A 96 -6.68 6.90 -10.26
N GLN A 97 -7.88 6.93 -10.85
CA GLN A 97 -8.23 6.11 -12.03
C GLN A 97 -7.82 6.75 -13.36
N LEU A 98 -7.51 8.05 -13.41
CA LEU A 98 -7.16 8.74 -14.66
C LEU A 98 -5.66 8.69 -15.03
N LYS A 99 -4.79 8.15 -14.17
CA LYS A 99 -3.34 8.16 -14.38
C LYS A 99 -2.72 6.77 -14.61
N ASN A 100 -3.52 5.70 -14.66
CA ASN A 100 -3.07 4.33 -14.92
C ASN A 100 -3.39 3.85 -16.34
#